data_AF-A0A7J6WAR5-F1
#
_entry.id   AF-A0A7J6WAR5-F1
#
_cell.length_a   1.000
_cell.length_b   1.000
_cell.length_c   1.000
_cell.angle_alpha   90.00
_cell.angle_beta   90.00
_cell.angle_gamma   90.00
#
_symmetry.space_group_name_H-M   'P 1'
#
loop_
_entity.id
_entity.type
_entity.pdbx_description
1 polymer ?
#
loop_
_entity_poly.entity_id
_entity_poly.type
_entity_poly.pdbx_seq_one_letter_code
_entity_poly.pdbx_strand_id
1 'polypeptide(L)' 'MSQTVEALVEKEPEFTWGIKRGMGGKKKEVQFYESFTYDGIEYFLYDNVYLFNDGEPEPYIGKLVKIWEQPQQIRKVK' A
#
# COMPACT_ATOMS: atom_id res chain seq x y z
N MET A 1 5.71 23.73 -35.19
CA MET A 1 5.97 22.28 -35.06
C MET A 1 6.12 22.00 -33.59
N SER A 2 5.00 21.66 -32.96
CA SER A 2 4.85 21.52 -31.52
C SER A 2 5.78 20.42 -31.00
N GLN A 3 6.68 20.78 -30.09
CA GLN A 3 7.40 19.81 -29.29
C GLN A 3 6.39 19.13 -28.36
N THR A 4 6.18 17.84 -28.58
CA THR A 4 5.44 16.95 -27.68
C THR A 4 6.24 16.86 -26.38
N VAL A 5 5.84 17.66 -25.39
CA VAL A 5 6.19 17.40 -24.00
C VAL A 5 5.35 16.20 -23.56
N GLU A 6 5.87 15.00 -23.83
CA GLU A 6 5.44 13.80 -23.12
C GLU A 6 5.89 13.97 -21.68
N ALA A 7 5.09 14.72 -20.92
CA ALA A 7 5.16 14.70 -19.47
C ALA A 7 4.92 13.24 -19.08
N LEU A 8 5.97 12.62 -18.53
CA LEU A 8 5.87 11.43 -17.70
C LEU A 8 4.91 11.81 -16.56
N VAL A 9 3.60 11.63 -16.80
CA VAL A 9 2.62 11.66 -15.73
C VAL A 9 2.95 10.42 -14.93
N GLU A 10 3.81 10.58 -13.93
CA GLU A 10 3.94 9.64 -12.83
C GLU A 10 2.55 9.51 -12.24
N LYS A 11 1.77 8.55 -12.75
CA LYS A 11 0.46 8.23 -12.21
C LYS A 11 0.72 7.81 -10.78
N GLU A 12 0.19 8.59 -9.85
CA GLU A 12 0.14 8.16 -8.45
C GLU A 12 -0.48 6.76 -8.42
N PRO A 13 0.20 5.78 -7.80
CA PRO A 13 -0.28 4.42 -7.82
C PRO A 13 -1.65 4.36 -7.14
N GLU A 14 -2.63 3.80 -7.84
CA GLU A 14 -4.01 3.75 -7.35
C GLU A 14 -4.07 2.75 -6.19
N PHE A 15 -4.39 3.25 -4.99
CA PHE A 15 -4.48 2.43 -3.78
C PHE A 15 -5.89 2.45 -3.22
N THR A 16 -6.46 1.26 -3.00
CA THR A 16 -7.76 1.08 -2.36
C THR A 16 -7.72 -0.02 -1.30
N TRP A 17 -8.44 0.20 -0.19
CA TRP A 17 -8.59 -0.84 0.82
C TRP A 17 -9.55 -1.92 0.35
N GLY A 18 -9.19 -3.19 0.59
CA GLY A 18 -10.03 -4.34 0.31
C GLY A 18 -10.86 -4.75 1.52
N ILE A 19 -10.77 -6.03 1.88
CA ILE A 19 -11.62 -6.66 2.89
C ILE A 19 -11.32 -6.08 4.28
N LYS A 20 -12.35 -5.52 4.94
CA LYS A 20 -12.29 -5.03 6.33
C LYS A 20 -12.38 -6.21 7.30
N ARG A 21 -11.41 -6.35 8.21
CA ARG A 21 -11.40 -7.40 9.22
C ARG A 21 -12.11 -7.00 10.51
N GLY A 22 -11.80 -5.79 10.98
CA GLY A 22 -12.35 -5.27 12.24
C GLY A 22 -11.55 -4.10 12.78
N MET A 23 -12.15 -3.37 13.72
CA MET A 23 -11.49 -2.31 14.46
C MET A 23 -10.89 -2.87 15.74
N GLY A 24 -9.62 -2.58 16.02
CA GLY A 24 -8.97 -3.10 17.22
C GLY A 24 -7.61 -2.49 17.49
N GLY A 25 -7.12 -2.68 18.71
CA GLY A 25 -5.87 -2.10 19.19
C GLY A 25 -6.08 -1.41 20.53
N LYS A 26 -4.97 -1.06 21.20
CA LYS A 26 -5.02 -0.32 22.48
C LYS A 26 -5.75 1.02 22.35
N LYS A 27 -5.77 1.58 21.14
CA LYS A 27 -6.62 2.70 20.73
C LYS A 27 -7.67 2.12 19.78
N LYS A 28 -8.95 2.12 20.17
CA LYS A 28 -10.10 1.53 19.45
C LYS A 28 -10.42 2.19 18.10
N GLU A 29 -9.43 2.78 17.46
CA GLU A 29 -9.57 3.64 16.30
C GLU A 29 -8.72 3.12 15.12
N VAL A 30 -7.98 2.03 15.31
CA VAL A 30 -7.22 1.38 14.24
C VAL A 30 -8.13 0.38 13.52
N GLN A 31 -8.25 0.53 12.21
CA GLN A 31 -9.00 -0.37 11.35
C GLN A 31 -8.02 -1.36 10.70
N PHE A 32 -8.30 -2.66 10.86
CA PHE A 32 -7.56 -3.75 10.23
C PHE A 32 -8.21 -4.18 8.93
N TYR A 33 -7.37 -4.60 8.00
CA TYR A 33 -7.74 -5.11 6.70
C TYR A 33 -7.11 -6.49 6.46
N GLU A 34 -7.76 -7.29 5.62
CA GLU A 34 -7.22 -8.56 5.13
C GLU A 34 -6.64 -8.42 3.72
N SER A 35 -7.10 -7.44 2.94
CA SER A 35 -6.57 -7.17 1.60
C SER A 35 -6.53 -5.67 1.27
N PHE A 36 -5.74 -5.33 0.27
CA PHE A 36 -5.73 -4.03 -0.39
C PHE A 36 -5.43 -4.21 -1.88
N THR A 37 -5.86 -3.26 -2.70
CA THR A 37 -5.49 -3.22 -4.12
C THR A 37 -4.51 -2.07 -4.33
N TYR A 38 -3.39 -2.35 -4.99
CA TYR A 38 -2.38 -1.37 -5.36
C TYR A 38 -2.07 -1.51 -6.85
N ASP A 39 -2.28 -0.44 -7.60
CA ASP A 39 -2.10 -0.38 -9.06
C ASP A 39 -2.86 -1.50 -9.82
N GLY A 40 -4.10 -1.76 -9.37
CA GLY A 40 -4.96 -2.81 -9.92
C GLY A 40 -4.62 -4.25 -9.49
N ILE A 41 -3.57 -4.45 -8.70
CA ILE A 41 -3.18 -5.76 -8.16
C ILE A 41 -3.71 -5.89 -6.73
N GLU A 42 -4.48 -6.96 -6.47
CA GLU A 42 -4.97 -7.27 -5.14
C GLU A 42 -3.93 -8.07 -4.34
N TYR A 43 -3.68 -7.63 -3.12
CA TYR A 43 -2.76 -8.24 -2.16
C TYR A 43 -3.52 -8.67 -0.91
N PHE A 44 -3.21 -9.86 -0.41
CA PHE A 44 -3.82 -10.43 0.78
C PHE A 44 -2.82 -10.55 1.93
N LEU A 45 -3.37 -10.66 3.14
CA LEU A 45 -2.60 -11.02 4.32
C LEU A 45 -1.84 -12.34 4.06
N TYR A 46 -0.56 -12.34 4.42
CA TYR A 46 0.42 -13.42 4.24
C TYR A 46 0.98 -13.60 2.83
N ASP A 47 0.63 -12.74 1.87
CA ASP A 47 1.31 -12.70 0.58
C ASP A 47 2.74 -12.18 0.75
N ASN A 48 3.63 -12.67 -0.10
CA ASN A 48 4.99 -12.18 -0.20
C ASN A 48 5.00 -10.98 -1.17
N VAL A 49 5.61 -9.88 -0.76
CA VAL A 49 5.64 -8.63 -1.52
C VAL A 49 7.05 -8.12 -1.70
N TYR A 50 7.28 -7.44 -2.81
CA TYR A 50 8.49 -6.66 -3.04
C TYR A 50 8.25 -5.22 -2.59
N LEU A 51 9.15 -4.70 -1.78
CA LEU A 51 9.14 -3.35 -1.27
C LEU A 51 10.31 -2.61 -1.90
N PHE A 52 9.98 -1.67 -2.79
CA PHE A 52 10.94 -0.76 -3.38
C PHE A 52 11.12 0.47 -2.49
N ASN A 53 12.36 0.96 -2.37
CA ASN A 53 12.68 2.16 -1.62
C ASN A 53 13.64 3.01 -2.47
N ASP A 54 13.30 4.27 -2.75
CA ASP A 54 14.01 5.13 -3.72
C ASP A 54 15.48 5.45 -3.34
N GLY A 55 15.96 4.96 -2.19
CA GLY A 55 17.35 5.10 -1.75
C GLY A 55 18.20 3.84 -1.88
N GLU A 56 17.60 2.68 -2.18
CA GLU A 56 18.30 1.39 -2.19
C GLU A 56 18.17 0.72 -3.57
N PRO A 57 19.27 0.22 -4.15
CA PRO A 57 19.25 -0.40 -5.48
C PRO A 57 18.54 -1.76 -5.49
N GLU A 58 18.44 -2.43 -4.34
CA GLU A 58 17.86 -3.76 -4.22
C GLU A 58 16.48 -3.70 -3.55
N PRO A 59 15.44 -4.32 -4.15
CA PRO A 59 14.13 -4.39 -3.53
C PRO A 59 14.15 -5.35 -2.33
N TYR A 60 13.41 -5.01 -1.28
CA TYR A 60 13.24 -5.90 -0.14
C TYR A 60 12.12 -6.89 -0.41
N ILE A 61 12.33 -8.17 -0.05
CA ILE A 61 11.28 -9.18 -0.06
C ILE A 61 10.71 -9.28 1.35
N GLY A 62 9.43 -8.95 1.50
CA GLY A 62 8.70 -9.03 2.75
C GLY A 62 7.49 -9.96 2.65
N LYS A 63 6.86 -10.22 3.79
CA LYS A 63 5.54 -10.86 3.86
C LYS A 63 4.58 -9.93 4.58
N LEU A 64 3.37 -9.80 4.06
CA LEU A 64 2.30 -9.03 4.66
C LEU A 64 1.78 -9.72 5.93
N VAL A 65 2.30 -9.38 7.10
CA VAL A 65 1.81 -9.98 8.36
C VAL A 65 0.70 -9.16 8.99
N LYS A 66 0.63 -7.86 8.66
CA LYS A 66 -0.39 -6.96 9.23
C LYS A 66 -0.70 -5.75 8.34
N ILE A 67 -2.00 -5.57 8.02
CA ILE A 67 -2.52 -4.45 7.22
C ILE A 67 -3.50 -3.64 8.08
N TRP A 68 -3.25 -2.33 8.21
CA TRP A 68 -4.08 -1.45 9.03
C TRP A 68 -3.93 0.03 8.69
N GLU A 69 -4.92 0.82 9.08
CA GLU A 69 -4.89 2.28 9.03
C GLU A 69 -5.19 2.92 10.39
N GLN A 70 -4.56 4.06 10.64
CA GLN A 70 -4.88 4.93 11.79
C GLN A 70 -5.78 6.10 11.35
N PRO A 71 -6.55 6.70 12.28
CA PRO A 71 -7.43 7.85 12.01
C PRO A 71 -6.70 9.06 11.44
N GLN A 72 -5.39 9.16 11.72
CA GLN A 72 -4.52 10.25 11.27
C GLN A 72 -4.03 10.04 9.81
N GLN A 73 -4.66 9.15 9.05
CA GLN A 73 -4.32 8.75 7.68
C GLN A 73 -2.90 8.19 7.50
N ILE A 74 -2.19 7.87 8.59
CA ILE A 74 -0.90 7.17 8.51
C ILE A 74 -1.20 5.70 8.21
N ARG A 75 -0.94 5.30 6.97
CA ARG A 75 -1.09 3.92 6.49
C ARG A 75 0.23 3.20 6.73
N LYS A 76 0.19 2.02 7.36
CA LYS A 76 1.40 1.21 7.60
C LYS A 76 1.13 -0.25 7.28
N VAL A 77 2.02 -0.81 6.48
CA VAL A 77 2.10 -2.24 6.19
C VAL A 77 3.37 -2.77 6.86
N LYS A 78 3.24 -3.85 7.64
CA LYS A 78 4.38 -4.51 8.32
C LYS A 78 4.32 -6.01 8.12
#